data_AF-A0A5D0HBH7-F1
#
_entry.id   AF-A0A5D0HBH7-F1
#
_cell.length_a   1.000
_cell.length_b   1.000
_cell.length_c   1.000
_cell.angle_alpha   90.00
_cell.angle_beta   90.00
_cell.angle_gamma   90.00
#
_symmetry.space_group_name_H-M   'P 1'
#
loop_
_entity.id
_entity.type
_entity.pdbx_description
1 polymer ?
#
loop_
_entity_poly.entity_id
_entity_poly.type
_entity_poly.pdbx_seq_one_letter_code
_entity_poly.pdbx_strand_id
1 'polypeptide(L)'
;KVAPEYKDKYDIADLRSMQDWIVQRQMAMVEGVVEVNAIGGKIKQYEVAFDPNDLNAIGLTITDVFNALEANNQNTGGAYIEKNHQANFIRGEGLV
;
A
#
# COMPACT_ATOMS: atom_id res chain seq x y z
N LYS A 1 16.49 22.77 12.71
CA LYS A 1 15.07 23.19 12.88
C LYS A 1 14.44 23.25 11.48
N VAL A 2 13.24 22.70 11.29
CA VAL A 2 12.54 22.71 10.00
C VAL A 2 12.24 24.17 9.62
N ALA A 3 12.40 24.51 8.34
CA ALA A 3 12.06 25.84 7.84
C ALA A 3 10.55 26.10 8.02
N PRO A 4 10.12 27.32 8.38
CA PRO A 4 8.73 27.61 8.76
C PRO A 4 7.69 27.16 7.73
N GLU A 5 8.04 27.20 6.45
CA GLU A 5 7.16 26.85 5.33
C GLU A 5 6.81 25.35 5.21
N TYR A 6 7.55 24.46 5.88
CA TYR A 6 7.33 23.00 5.81
C TYR A 6 6.77 22.38 7.08
N LYS A 7 6.59 23.18 8.13
CA LYS A 7 6.31 22.66 9.49
C LYS A 7 4.97 21.92 9.60
N ASP A 8 3.98 22.33 8.81
CA ASP A 8 2.61 21.77 8.85
C ASP A 8 2.19 21.14 7.50
N LYS A 9 3.14 20.95 6.57
CA LYS A 9 2.85 20.48 5.21
C LYS A 9 2.82 18.95 5.09
N TYR A 10 3.52 18.25 5.96
CA TYR A 10 3.68 16.79 5.92
C TYR A 10 3.51 16.22 7.32
N ASP A 11 2.78 15.12 7.42
CA ASP A 11 2.72 14.37 8.66
C ASP A 11 3.93 13.43 8.81
N ILE A 12 4.05 12.80 9.97
CA ILE A 12 5.18 11.89 10.26
C ILE A 12 5.12 10.62 9.39
N ALA A 13 3.94 10.22 8.91
CA ALA A 13 3.75 9.05 8.06
C ALA A 13 4.09 9.34 6.59
N ASP A 14 3.81 10.55 6.12
CA ASP A 14 4.21 11.06 4.81
C ASP A 14 5.73 11.12 4.72
N LEU A 15 6.39 11.69 5.74
CA LEU A 15 7.85 11.77 5.79
C LEU A 15 8.48 10.37 5.82
N ARG A 16 7.90 9.42 6.57
CA ARG A 16 8.36 8.03 6.58
C ARG A 16 8.16 7.36 5.22
N SER A 17 7.03 7.60 4.57
CA SER A 17 6.74 7.07 3.24
C SER A 17 7.71 7.64 2.20
N MET A 18 8.03 8.93 2.26
CA MET A 18 9.05 9.53 1.39
C MET A 18 10.44 8.96 1.64
N GLN A 19 10.81 8.75 2.91
CA GLN A 19 12.08 8.12 3.25
C GLN A 19 12.21 6.72 2.62
N ASP A 20 11.20 5.87 2.77
CA ASP A 20 11.26 4.48 2.34
C ASP A 20 11.13 4.34 0.80
N TRP A 21 10.31 5.17 0.15
CA TRP A 21 10.00 5.02 -1.28
C TRP A 21 10.78 5.96 -2.20
N ILE A 22 11.36 7.05 -1.69
CA ILE A 22 12.13 8.01 -2.50
C ILE A 22 13.60 7.98 -2.07
N VAL A 23 13.88 8.36 -0.81
CA VAL A 23 15.25 8.60 -0.36
C VAL A 23 16.06 7.31 -0.30
N GLN A 24 15.53 6.26 0.33
CA GLN A 24 16.21 4.97 0.47
C GLN A 24 16.59 4.38 -0.89
N ARG A 25 15.68 4.43 -1.86
CA ARG A 25 15.91 3.89 -3.21
C ARG A 25 16.95 4.68 -3.99
N GLN A 26 16.92 6.00 -3.89
CA GLN A 26 17.91 6.86 -4.56
C GLN A 26 19.31 6.66 -3.95
N MET A 27 19.40 6.58 -2.63
CA MET A 27 20.67 6.40 -1.92
C MET A 27 21.26 4.99 -2.10
N ALA A 28 20.42 3.97 -2.26
CA ALA A 28 20.88 2.61 -2.54
C ALA A 28 21.59 2.46 -3.90
N MET A 29 21.41 3.41 -4.83
CA MET A 29 22.09 3.41 -6.13
C MET A 29 23.48 4.08 -6.08
N VAL A 30 23.86 4.68 -4.95
CA VAL A 30 25.15 5.38 -4.81
C VAL A 30 26.25 4.37 -4.52
N GLU A 31 27.34 4.44 -5.28
CA GLU A 31 28.51 3.56 -5.12
C GLU A 31 29.10 3.69 -3.70
N GLY A 32 29.36 2.55 -3.06
CA GLY A 32 29.90 2.48 -1.70
C GLY A 32 28.86 2.50 -0.57
N VAL A 33 27.56 2.64 -0.88
CA VAL A 33 26.49 2.51 0.11
C VAL A 33 26.09 1.05 0.27
N VAL A 34 26.22 0.51 1.49
CA VAL A 34 25.86 -0.88 1.81
C VAL A 34 24.39 -1.00 2.24
N GLU A 35 23.89 -0.07 3.05
CA GLU A 35 22.51 -0.06 3.53
C GLU A 35 22.08 1.36 3.94
N VAL A 36 20.78 1.65 3.81
CA VAL A 36 20.16 2.90 4.25
C VAL A 36 19.05 2.57 5.24
N ASN A 37 19.30 2.82 6.52
CA ASN A 37 18.38 2.50 7.61
C ASN A 37 17.52 3.71 8.01
N ALA A 38 16.21 3.53 8.02
CA ALA A 38 15.26 4.56 8.43
C ALA A 38 14.96 4.45 9.94
N ILE A 39 15.32 5.49 10.71
CA ILE A 39 15.11 5.56 12.16
C ILE A 39 13.90 6.46 12.47
N GLY A 40 12.94 5.93 13.23
CA GLY A 40 11.71 6.64 13.60
C GLY A 40 10.69 6.76 12.45
N GLY A 41 9.75 7.70 12.58
CA GLY A 41 8.62 7.83 11.66
C GLY A 41 7.45 6.90 11.99
N LYS A 42 6.32 7.07 11.28
CA LYS A 42 5.14 6.19 11.39
C LYS A 42 4.95 5.46 10.08
N ILE A 43 4.92 4.12 10.12
CA ILE A 43 4.61 3.33 8.94
C ILE A 43 3.12 3.43 8.67
N LYS A 44 2.75 3.68 7.41
CA LYS A 44 1.34 3.74 7.01
C LYS A 44 0.75 2.34 7.07
N GLN A 45 -0.28 2.16 7.91
CA GLN A 45 -1.03 0.93 8.08
C GLN A 45 -2.51 1.23 7.89
N TYR A 46 -3.21 0.36 7.16
CA TYR A 46 -4.66 0.38 7.09
C TYR A 46 -5.19 -0.62 8.13
N GLU A 47 -5.92 -0.12 9.11
CA GLU A 47 -6.54 -0.92 10.16
C GLU A 47 -8.04 -1.05 9.87
N VAL A 48 -8.52 -2.29 9.81
CA VAL A 48 -9.95 -2.59 9.66
C VAL A 48 -10.49 -2.93 11.04
N ALA A 49 -11.22 -2.00 11.65
CA ALA A 49 -11.85 -2.18 12.95
C ALA A 49 -13.33 -2.54 12.78
N PHE A 50 -13.80 -3.56 13.50
CA PHE A 50 -15.19 -4.04 13.47
C PHE A 50 -15.68 -4.40 14.88
N ASP A 51 -16.97 -4.21 15.13
CA ASP A 51 -17.64 -4.66 16.35
C ASP A 51 -18.03 -6.15 16.22
N PRO A 52 -17.56 -7.03 17.12
CA PRO A 52 -17.94 -8.44 17.10
C PRO A 52 -19.45 -8.68 17.23
N ASN A 53 -20.20 -7.78 17.86
CA ASN A 53 -21.66 -7.91 17.99
C ASN A 53 -22.36 -7.69 16.65
N ASP A 54 -21.90 -6.71 15.87
CA ASP A 54 -22.44 -6.42 14.55
C ASP A 54 -22.17 -7.59 13.59
N LEU A 55 -20.97 -8.16 13.63
CA LEU A 55 -20.63 -9.36 12.85
C LEU A 55 -21.52 -10.56 13.21
N ASN A 56 -21.73 -10.81 14.51
CA ASN A 56 -22.62 -11.88 14.95
C ASN A 56 -24.08 -11.64 14.53
N ALA A 57 -24.55 -10.39 14.57
CA ALA A 57 -25.92 -10.04 14.18
C ALA A 57 -26.21 -10.33 12.69
N ILE A 58 -25.19 -10.23 11.83
CA ILE A 58 -25.28 -10.56 10.41
C ILE A 58 -24.79 -11.98 10.08
N GLY A 59 -24.48 -12.78 11.11
CA GLY A 59 -24.03 -14.17 10.95
C GLY A 59 -22.65 -14.33 10.30
N LEU A 60 -21.80 -13.29 10.34
CA LEU A 60 -20.43 -13.34 9.84
C LEU A 60 -19.45 -13.57 10.98
N THR A 61 -18.38 -14.28 10.69
CA THR A 61 -17.24 -14.45 11.59
C THR A 61 -16.10 -13.50 11.21
N ILE A 62 -15.19 -13.27 12.16
CA ILE A 62 -13.96 -12.52 11.91
C ILE A 62 -13.14 -13.19 10.78
N THR A 63 -13.15 -14.52 10.73
CA THR A 63 -12.48 -15.30 9.69
C THR A 63 -13.07 -15.05 8.30
N ASP A 64 -14.38 -14.85 8.19
CA ASP A 64 -15.02 -14.52 6.91
C ASP A 64 -14.55 -13.17 6.37
N VAL A 65 -14.45 -12.16 7.25
CA VAL A 65 -13.92 -10.84 6.89
C VAL A 65 -12.45 -10.92 6.48
N PHE A 66 -11.64 -11.68 7.22
CA PHE A 66 -10.23 -11.90 6.89
C PHE A 66 -10.06 -12.54 5.50
N ASN A 67 -10.78 -13.63 5.23
CA ASN A 67 -10.72 -14.34 3.95
C ASN A 67 -11.19 -13.45 2.79
N ALA A 68 -12.24 -12.65 3.00
CA ALA A 68 -12.75 -11.74 1.98
C ALA A 68 -11.73 -10.64 1.63
N LEU A 69 -11.07 -10.06 2.64
CA LEU A 69 -10.02 -9.06 2.43
C LEU A 69 -8.80 -9.66 1.72
N GLU A 70 -8.38 -10.86 2.11
CA GLU A 70 -7.24 -11.55 1.48
C GLU A 70 -7.51 -11.85 0.01
N ALA A 71 -8.70 -12.35 -0.33
CA ALA A 71 -9.07 -12.70 -1.70
C ALA A 71 -9.18 -11.49 -2.64
N ASN A 72 -9.52 -10.31 -2.11
CA ASN A 72 -9.75 -9.11 -2.93
C ASN A 72 -8.50 -8.21 -3.05
N ASN A 73 -7.40 -8.53 -2.39
CA ASN A 73 -6.17 -7.73 -2.46
C ASN A 73 -5.17 -8.24 -3.51
N GLN A 74 -5.66 -8.83 -4.61
CA GLN A 74 -4.83 -9.39 -5.68
C GLN A 74 -5.13 -8.79 -7.04
N ASN A 75 -4.08 -8.54 -7.83
CA ASN A 75 -4.22 -8.21 -9.26
C ASN A 75 -4.14 -9.50 -10.08
N THR A 76 -5.06 -9.69 -11.03
CA THR A 76 -5.07 -10.85 -11.93
C THR A 76 -4.85 -10.41 -13.38
N GLY A 77 -3.94 -11.08 -14.09
CA GLY A 77 -3.73 -10.85 -15.53
C GLY A 77 -4.78 -11.58 -16.36
N GLY A 78 -5.45 -10.87 -17.27
CA GLY A 78 -6.52 -11.42 -18.12
C GLY A 78 -6.08 -11.80 -19.54
N ALA A 79 -4.78 -12.04 -19.76
CA ALA A 79 -4.18 -12.20 -21.09
C ALA A 79 -4.47 -10.99 -22.02
N TYR A 80 -4.51 -11.18 -23.33
CA TYR A 80 -4.80 -10.12 -24.30
C TYR A 80 -5.92 -10.50 -25.26
N ILE A 81 -6.68 -9.51 -25.72
CA ILE A 81 -7.63 -9.64 -26.83
C ILE A 81 -7.02 -8.94 -28.05
N GLU A 82 -6.94 -9.66 -29.15
CA GLU A 82 -6.58 -9.07 -30.44
C GLU A 82 -7.81 -8.39 -31.06
N LYS A 83 -7.68 -7.08 -31.32
CA LYS A 83 -8.70 -6.30 -32.04
C LYS A 83 -7.98 -5.35 -32.99
N ASN A 84 -8.41 -5.31 -34.25
CA ASN A 84 -7.80 -4.47 -35.29
C ASN A 84 -6.27 -4.68 -35.45
N HIS A 85 -5.79 -5.92 -35.35
CA HIS A 85 -4.35 -6.25 -35.39
C HIS A 85 -3.52 -5.61 -34.26
N GLN A 86 -4.16 -5.29 -33.13
CA GLN A 86 -3.50 -4.80 -31.91
C GLN A 86 -3.83 -5.70 -30.73
N ALA A 87 -2.81 -6.06 -29.94
CA ALA A 87 -2.97 -6.79 -28.69
C ALA A 87 -3.37 -5.84 -27.57
N ASN A 88 -4.60 -6.00 -27.04
CA ASN A 88 -5.10 -5.24 -25.89
C ASN A 88 -4.98 -6.09 -24.63
N PHE A 89 -4.11 -5.70 -23.70
CA PHE A 89 -3.94 -6.42 -22.44
C PHE A 89 -5.12 -6.19 -21.50
N ILE A 90 -5.63 -7.27 -20.94
CA ILE A 90 -6.68 -7.23 -19.93
C ILE A 90 -6.02 -7.30 -18.56
N ARG A 91 -6.39 -6.38 -17.68
CA ARG A 91 -5.99 -6.37 -16.27
C ARG A 91 -7.24 -6.41 -15.40
N GLY A 92 -7.31 -7.39 -14.51
CA GLY A 92 -8.24 -7.40 -13.39
C GLY A 92 -7.56 -6.75 -12.18
N GLU A 93 -8.22 -5.75 -11.60
CA GLU A 93 -7.80 -5.12 -10.36
C GLU A 93 -8.72 -5.61 -9.23
N GLY A 94 -8.12 -6.18 -8.18
CA GLY A 94 -8.82 -6.40 -6.92
C GLY A 94 -9.03 -5.06 -6.23
N LEU A 95 -10.29 -4.71 -5.97
CA LEU A 95 -10.68 -3.45 -5.32
C LEU A 95 -11.21 -3.81 -3.93
N VAL A 96 -10.46 -3.40 -2.91
CA VAL A 96 -10.90 -3.38 -1.50
C VAL A 96 -11.56 -2.04 -1.20
#